data_AF-A0A924PDW5-F1
#
_entry.id   AF-A0A924PDW5-F1
#
_cell.length_a   1.000
_cell.length_b   1.000
_cell.length_c   1.000
_cell.angle_alpha   90.00
_cell.angle_beta   90.00
_cell.angle_gamma   90.00
#
_symmetry.space_group_name_H-M   'P 1'
#
loop_
_entity.id
_entity.type
_entity.pdbx_description
1 polymer ?
#
loop_
_entity_poly.entity_id
_entity_poly.type
_entity_poly.pdbx_seq_one_letter_code
_entity_poly.pdbx_strand_id
1 'polypeptide(L)'
;MEKTRRIELIQRSLGLRHKLKVHESSKLPDSHEELAVMLIAKWELEDELHAIEQMLAQSRHDNVQKKRQEMESSKGPLKKKKKV
;
A
#
# COMPACT_ATOMS: atom_id res chain seq x y z
N MET A 1 5.15 -5.24 11.12
CA MET A 1 6.06 -5.01 9.97
C MET A 1 7.24 -4.17 10.45
N GLU A 2 8.46 -4.57 10.10
CA GLU A 2 9.67 -3.80 10.42
C GLU A 2 9.69 -2.45 9.67
N LYS A 3 10.25 -1.41 10.30
CA LYS A 3 10.28 -0.04 9.74
C LYS A 3 10.97 0.00 8.38
N THR A 4 12.10 -0.70 8.22
CA THR A 4 12.89 -0.77 6.99
C THR A 4 12.06 -1.35 5.85
N ARG A 5 11.47 -2.54 6.06
CA ARG A 5 10.57 -3.19 5.10
C ARG A 5 9.38 -2.32 4.70
N ARG A 6 8.82 -1.55 5.63
CA ARG A 6 7.73 -0.61 5.32
C ARG A 6 8.21 0.52 4.39
N ILE A 7 9.38 1.07 4.63
CA ILE A 7 9.96 2.13 3.79
C ILE A 7 10.24 1.59 2.38
N GLU A 8 10.82 0.39 2.28
CA GLU A 8 11.08 -0.28 0.99
C GLU A 8 9.79 -0.49 0.19
N LEU A 9 8.72 -0.98 0.84
CA LEU A 9 7.42 -1.15 0.19
C LEU A 9 6.83 0.18 -0.28
N ILE A 10 6.98 1.26 0.49
CA ILE A 10 6.53 2.60 0.10
C ILE A 10 7.33 3.08 -1.12
N GLN A 11 8.66 2.97 -1.10
CA GLN A 11 9.51 3.37 -2.21
C GLN A 11 9.19 2.57 -3.48
N ARG A 12 8.99 1.25 -3.33
CA ARG A 12 8.59 0.37 -4.43
C ARG A 12 7.24 0.77 -5.01
N SER A 13 6.23 1.03 -4.18
CA SER A 13 4.91 1.50 -4.64
C SER A 13 5.00 2.82 -5.42
N LEU A 14 5.87 3.73 -5.02
CA LEU A 14 6.10 4.99 -5.73
C LEU A 14 6.75 4.76 -7.10
N GLY A 15 7.74 3.86 -7.16
CA GLY A 15 8.37 3.44 -8.41
C GLY A 15 7.39 2.79 -9.38
N LEU A 16 6.51 1.91 -8.90
CA LEU A 16 5.47 1.29 -9.74
C LEU A 16 4.47 2.31 -10.28
N ARG A 17 4.00 3.26 -9.45
CA ARG A 17 3.13 4.36 -9.89
C ARG A 17 3.78 5.20 -10.99
N HIS A 18 5.09 5.45 -10.88
CA HIS A 18 5.83 6.15 -11.92
C HIS A 18 5.86 5.34 -13.24
N LYS A 19 6.18 4.04 -13.18
CA LYS A 19 6.17 3.16 -14.36
C LYS A 19 4.80 3.11 -15.04
N LEU A 20 3.72 2.99 -14.27
CA LEU A 20 2.36 3.01 -14.80
C LEU A 20 2.04 4.31 -15.53
N LYS A 21 2.44 5.45 -14.96
CA LYS A 21 2.30 6.75 -15.62
C LYS A 21 3.10 6.84 -16.92
N VAL A 22 4.29 6.25 -16.96
CA VAL A 22 5.10 6.17 -18.20
C VAL A 22 4.34 5.37 -19.26
N HIS A 23 3.73 4.23 -18.92
CA HIS A 23 2.89 3.47 -19.84
C HIS A 23 1.73 4.29 -20.41
N GLU A 24 1.09 5.15 -19.60
CA GLU A 24 0.01 6.04 -20.07
C GLU A 24 0.49 7.14 -21.03
N SER A 25 1.72 7.59 -20.87
CA SER A 25 2.34 8.62 -21.74
C SER A 25 3.15 8.04 -22.91
N SER A 26 3.25 6.72 -23.01
CA SER A 26 4.04 6.05 -24.04
C SER A 26 3.37 6.15 -25.41
N LYS A 27 4.18 6.06 -26.48
CA LYS A 27 3.67 5.96 -27.85
C LYS A 27 2.72 4.76 -27.93
N LEU A 28 1.62 4.92 -28.67
CA LEU A 28 0.72 3.82 -28.95
C LEU A 28 1.47 2.70 -29.69
N PRO A 29 1.19 1.42 -29.36
CA PRO A 29 1.72 0.27 -30.08
C PRO A 29 1.36 0.32 -31.57
N ASP A 30 2.29 -0.11 -32.42
CA ASP A 30 2.10 -0.13 -33.88
C ASP A 30 1.47 -1.46 -34.35
N SER A 31 1.41 -2.48 -33.48
CA SER A 31 0.80 -3.78 -33.75
C SER A 31 -0.05 -4.33 -32.58
N HIS A 32 -0.93 -5.30 -32.89
CA HIS A 32 -1.71 -6.01 -31.86
C HIS A 32 -0.83 -6.84 -30.91
N GLU A 33 0.29 -7.36 -31.40
CA GLU A 33 1.24 -8.11 -30.57
C GLU A 33 1.93 -7.19 -29.56
N GLU A 34 2.40 -6.01 -30.01
CA GLU A 34 2.98 -5.00 -29.12
C GLU A 34 1.95 -4.48 -28.11
N LEU A 35 0.68 -4.32 -28.53
CA LEU A 35 -0.41 -3.95 -27.63
C LEU A 35 -0.63 -5.01 -26.55
N ALA A 36 -0.64 -6.29 -26.92
CA ALA A 36 -0.80 -7.38 -25.96
C ALA A 36 0.34 -7.39 -24.93
N VAL A 37 1.59 -7.24 -25.39
CA VAL A 37 2.77 -7.17 -24.51
C VAL A 37 2.67 -5.97 -23.57
N MET A 38 2.30 -4.80 -24.09
CA MET A 38 2.14 -3.59 -23.27
C MET A 38 1.06 -3.76 -22.20
N LEU A 39 -0.07 -4.38 -22.54
CA LEU A 39 -1.18 -4.61 -21.61
C LEU A 39 -0.81 -5.62 -20.53
N ILE A 40 -0.14 -6.71 -20.87
CA ILE A 40 0.35 -7.70 -19.91
C ILE A 40 1.31 -7.03 -18.92
N ALA A 41 2.31 -6.29 -19.42
CA ALA A 41 3.26 -5.58 -18.56
C ALA A 41 2.56 -4.56 -17.65
N LYS A 42 1.56 -3.83 -18.17
CA LYS A 42 0.77 -2.90 -17.37
C LYS A 42 0.02 -3.62 -16.25
N TRP A 43 -0.64 -4.74 -16.55
CA TRP A 43 -1.38 -5.52 -15.55
C TRP A 43 -0.49 -6.08 -14.46
N GLU A 44 0.69 -6.59 -14.79
CA GLU A 44 1.64 -7.07 -13.78
C GLU A 44 2.06 -5.95 -12.82
N LEU A 45 2.29 -4.74 -13.33
CA LEU A 45 2.61 -3.57 -12.50
C LEU A 45 1.44 -3.13 -11.62
N GLU A 46 0.20 -3.19 -12.13
CA GLU A 46 -1.01 -2.85 -11.38
C GLU A 46 -1.28 -3.86 -10.26
N ASP A 47 -1.14 -5.15 -10.54
CA ASP A 47 -1.32 -6.23 -9.56
C ASP A 47 -0.27 -6.14 -8.44
N GLU A 48 1.00 -5.95 -8.81
CA GLU A 48 2.08 -5.76 -7.84
C GLU A 48 1.84 -4.53 -6.95
N LEU A 49 1.42 -3.41 -7.54
CA LEU A 49 1.10 -2.19 -6.79
C LEU A 49 -0.05 -2.45 -5.82
N HIS A 50 -1.10 -3.12 -6.28
CA HIS A 50 -2.26 -3.44 -5.45
C HIS A 50 -1.89 -4.33 -4.26
N ALA A 51 -1.07 -5.37 -4.48
CA ALA A 51 -0.59 -6.24 -3.42
C ALA A 51 0.19 -5.45 -2.34
N ILE A 52 1.10 -4.56 -2.76
CA ILE A 52 1.86 -3.71 -1.82
C ILE A 52 0.92 -2.80 -1.01
N GLU A 53 -0.08 -2.21 -1.65
CA GLU A 53 -1.05 -1.35 -0.98
C GLU A 53 -1.88 -2.09 0.06
N GLN A 54 -2.32 -3.31 -0.25
CA GLN A 54 -3.00 -4.19 0.70
C GLN A 54 -2.10 -4.50 1.91
N MET A 55 -0.83 -4.83 1.70
CA MET A 55 0.13 -5.08 2.78
C MET A 55 0.33 -3.85 3.68
N LEU A 56 0.44 -2.66 3.09
CA LEU A 56 0.58 -1.41 3.83
C LEU A 56 -0.71 -1.03 4.58
N ALA A 57 -1.87 -1.31 3.99
CA ALA A 57 -3.17 -1.10 4.63
C ALA A 57 -3.34 -2.02 5.85
N GLN A 58 -3.04 -3.32 5.70
CA GLN A 58 -3.08 -4.28 6.80
C GLN A 58 -2.13 -3.87 7.93
N SER A 59 -0.88 -3.53 7.60
CA SER A 59 0.09 -3.08 8.62
C SER A 59 -0.36 -1.83 9.36
N ARG A 60 -1.12 -0.93 8.71
CA ARG A 60 -1.69 0.26 9.34
C ARG A 60 -2.83 -0.11 10.28
N HIS A 61 -3.71 -1.01 9.83
CA HIS A 61 -4.82 -1.53 10.62
C HIS A 61 -4.31 -2.16 11.93
N ASP A 62 -3.33 -3.07 11.83
CA ASP A 62 -2.76 -3.76 12.98
C ASP A 62 -2.11 -2.80 13.99
N ASN A 63 -1.42 -1.76 13.49
CA ASN A 63 -0.77 -0.76 14.35
C ASN A 63 -1.81 0.08 15.11
N VAL A 64 -2.91 0.46 14.46
CA VAL A 64 -4.02 1.17 15.12
C VAL A 64 -4.68 0.28 16.18
N GLN A 65 -4.93 -0.99 15.87
CA GLN A 65 -5.50 -1.95 16.81
C GLN A 65 -4.59 -2.13 18.03
N LYS A 66 -3.28 -2.34 17.82
CA LYS A 66 -2.30 -2.45 18.89
C LYS A 66 -2.28 -1.22 19.79
N LYS A 67 -2.26 -0.02 19.21
CA LYS A 67 -2.31 1.24 19.98
C LYS A 67 -3.61 1.40 20.76
N ARG A 68 -4.76 0.99 20.21
CA ARG A 68 -6.04 0.98 20.93
C ARG A 68 -5.99 0.07 22.14
N GLN A 69 -5.52 -1.17 21.96
CA GLN A 69 -5.36 -2.13 23.06
C GLN A 69 -4.40 -1.63 24.13
N GLU A 70 -3.27 -1.03 23.75
CA GLU A 70 -2.31 -0.40 24.69
C GLU A 70 -2.97 0.72 25.50
N MET A 71 -3.78 1.58 24.87
CA MET A 71 -4.51 2.65 25.58
C MET A 71 -5.62 2.14 26.50
N GLU A 72 -6.27 1.03 26.16
CA GLU A 72 -7.33 0.41 26.97
C GLU A 72 -6.79 -0.38 28.17
N SER A 73 -5.63 -1.02 28.01
CA SER A 73 -4.94 -1.82 29.02
C SER A 73 -4.06 -1.00 29.97
N SER A 74 -3.37 0.02 29.45
CA SER A 74 -2.74 1.04 30.29
C SER A 74 -3.84 1.90 30.94
N LYS A 75 -3.60 2.42 32.15
CA LYS A 75 -4.48 3.41 32.79
C LYS A 75 -4.40 4.77 32.07
N GLY A 76 -4.58 4.79 30.75
CA GLY A 76 -4.60 5.99 29.93
C GLY A 76 -5.73 6.94 30.34
N PRO A 77 -5.65 8.22 29.96
CA PRO A 77 -6.51 9.31 30.47
C PRO A 77 -8.02 9.14 30.18
N LEU A 78 -8.40 8.10 29.43
CA LEU A 78 -9.78 7.80 29.04
C LEU A 78 -10.54 6.87 30.01
N LYS A 79 -9.98 6.54 31.20
CA LYS A 79 -10.82 5.98 32.27
C LYS A 79 -11.88 7.02 32.66
N LYS A 80 -13.06 6.96 32.02
CA LYS A 80 -14.27 7.64 32.49
C LYS A 80 -14.43 7.26 33.95
N LYS A 81 -14.17 8.22 34.86
CA LYS A 81 -14.53 8.07 36.27
C LYS A 81 -16.02 7.74 36.28
N LYS A 82 -16.39 6.55 36.75
CA LYS A 82 -17.78 6.25 37.09
C LYS A 82 -18.22 7.36 38.06
N LYS A 83 -19.17 8.20 37.66
CA LYS A 83 -19.85 9.10 38.59
C LYS A 83 -20.57 8.20 39.59
N VAL A 84 -20.25 8.41 40.87
CA VAL A 84 -20.93 7.85 42.03
C VAL A 84 -22.41 8.23 41.99
#